data_AF-A0A8H7HLR3-F1
#
_entry.id   AF-A0A8H7HLR3-F1
#
_cell.length_a   1.000
_cell.length_b   1.000
_cell.length_c   1.000
_cell.angle_alpha   90.00
_cell.angle_beta   90.00
_cell.angle_gamma   90.00
#
_symmetry.space_group_name_H-M   'P 1'
#
loop_
_entity.id
_entity.type
_entity.pdbx_description
1 polymer ?
#
loop_
_entity_poly.entity_id
_entity_poly.type
_entity_poly.pdbx_seq_one_letter_code
_entity_poly.pdbx_strand_id
1 'polypeptide(L)'
;MSNLHGSIFALRALLKPGLLLPGIKVETISRLNFSALKQAGYTGVVFDRDNCLTVPHHDTLVPELADAWDRCKASFGRENMLIVSNSAGTSDDPLGIQADSIAHNLGVPVLRHRRKKPACGEEIIQYFRLKQATSISKGPDTVPSPTEGKIIHAPNLNTPLDLDNQANPTLPELETQVAVQPTTTEGPRLLIIGDRLLTDILLSNALSSSNHHLPIWTTRLWKTPDLPILRFAEKSVLRMLLWHRNQTFRNGVVEQRAKGETWLGKEGWLWRIRRWVLVAIRRGEYVPPESIPQPTNQLARFILPLPAIIPWRPTSHLGWTWYYSKVLAKHAGRGSWIILGWVWAGMSSVIVRSWSLSLRKIREARARRMEKTPMIQPTEAKS
;
A
#
# COMPACT_ATOMS: atom_id res chain seq x y z
N MET A 1 23.12 -17.11 16.72
CA MET A 1 23.92 -16.26 15.79
C MET A 1 23.05 -15.28 14.95
N SER A 2 21.87 -14.87 15.43
CA SER A 2 20.84 -14.16 14.64
C SER A 2 21.05 -12.65 14.45
N ASN A 3 22.04 -12.01 15.09
CA ASN A 3 22.13 -10.55 15.16
C ASN A 3 23.16 -9.90 14.21
N LEU A 4 24.13 -10.66 13.67
CA LEU A 4 25.20 -10.07 12.87
C LEU A 4 24.71 -9.54 11.52
N HIS A 5 23.82 -10.28 10.86
CA HIS A 5 23.31 -9.86 9.56
C HIS A 5 22.32 -8.69 9.71
N GLY A 6 21.46 -8.73 10.73
CA GLY A 6 20.56 -7.61 11.04
C GLY A 6 21.32 -6.31 11.32
N SER A 7 22.42 -6.37 12.08
CA SER A 7 23.25 -5.18 12.35
C SER A 7 24.00 -4.68 11.12
N ILE A 8 24.50 -5.57 10.25
CA ILE A 8 25.10 -5.17 8.96
C ILE A 8 24.09 -4.42 8.09
N PHE A 9 22.85 -4.90 7.99
CA PHE A 9 21.82 -4.23 7.21
C PHE A 9 21.38 -2.91 7.83
N ALA A 10 21.29 -2.84 9.17
CA ALA A 10 21.04 -1.58 9.87
C ALA A 10 22.16 -0.55 9.60
N LEU A 11 23.43 -0.97 9.67
CA LEU A 11 24.57 -0.12 9.33
C LEU A 11 24.55 0.31 7.86
N ARG A 12 24.22 -0.60 6.94
CA ARG A 12 24.03 -0.27 5.52
C ARG A 12 22.92 0.76 5.32
N ALA A 13 21.79 0.62 6.01
CA ALA A 13 20.70 1.60 5.96
C ALA A 13 21.11 2.95 6.55
N LEU A 14 21.96 2.96 7.58
CA LEU A 14 22.51 4.20 8.15
C LEU A 14 23.44 4.91 7.15
N LEU A 15 24.35 4.17 6.50
CA LEU A 15 25.31 4.70 5.53
C LEU A 15 24.64 5.06 4.18
N LYS A 16 23.59 4.34 3.79
CA LYS A 16 22.83 4.53 2.55
C LYS A 16 21.32 4.61 2.87
N PRO A 17 20.84 5.73 3.44
CA PRO A 17 19.44 5.86 3.86
C PRO A 17 18.45 5.80 2.69
N GLY A 18 18.92 6.01 1.45
CA GLY A 18 18.15 5.78 0.23
C GLY A 18 17.55 4.38 0.11
N LEU A 19 18.12 3.37 0.77
CA LEU A 19 17.60 2.00 0.81
C LEU A 19 16.27 1.88 1.57
N LEU A 20 15.90 2.87 2.37
CA LEU A 20 14.63 2.91 3.08
C LEU A 20 13.51 3.61 2.29
N LEU A 21 13.80 4.09 1.07
CA LEU A 21 12.82 4.77 0.24
C LEU A 21 11.94 3.73 -0.49
N PRO A 22 10.63 3.67 -0.21
CA PRO A 22 9.73 2.82 -0.99
C PRO A 22 9.35 3.50 -2.31
N GLY A 23 9.11 2.70 -3.34
CA GLY A 23 8.68 3.18 -4.66
C GLY A 23 7.19 3.53 -4.65
N ILE A 24 6.38 2.70 -3.98
CA ILE A 24 4.96 2.94 -3.75
C ILE A 24 4.67 2.90 -2.24
N LYS A 25 3.81 3.79 -1.78
CA LYS A 25 3.23 3.84 -0.44
C LYS A 25 1.71 3.73 -0.54
N VAL A 26 1.13 2.68 0.01
CA VAL A 26 -0.32 2.47 0.03
C VAL A 26 -0.81 2.17 1.44
N GLU A 27 -2.11 2.34 1.69
CA GLU A 27 -2.69 1.98 2.98
C GLU A 27 -2.65 0.46 3.18
N THR A 28 -3.20 -0.28 2.23
CA THR A 28 -3.20 -1.75 2.16
C THR A 28 -3.04 -2.20 0.71
N ILE A 29 -2.86 -3.50 0.51
CA ILE A 29 -2.72 -4.11 -0.81
C ILE A 29 -3.96 -3.93 -1.71
N SER A 30 -5.13 -3.62 -1.13
CA SER A 30 -6.36 -3.34 -1.87
C SER A 30 -6.24 -2.16 -2.83
N ARG A 31 -5.34 -1.22 -2.54
CA ARG A 31 -5.06 -0.04 -3.36
C ARG A 31 -4.22 -0.34 -4.59
N LEU A 32 -3.73 -1.57 -4.78
CA LEU A 32 -2.85 -1.93 -5.89
C LEU A 32 -3.63 -2.48 -7.09
N ASN A 33 -3.17 -2.11 -8.28
CA ASN A 33 -3.61 -2.69 -9.54
C ASN A 33 -2.65 -3.80 -9.97
N PHE A 34 -2.91 -5.02 -9.49
CA PHE A 34 -2.07 -6.19 -9.78
C PHE A 34 -2.01 -6.56 -11.26
N SER A 35 -3.11 -6.37 -12.01
CA SER A 35 -3.13 -6.60 -13.46
C SER A 35 -2.17 -5.65 -14.19
N ALA A 36 -2.21 -4.35 -13.86
CA ALA A 36 -1.30 -3.38 -14.46
C ALA A 36 0.16 -3.64 -14.07
N LEU A 37 0.41 -4.08 -12.83
CA LEU A 37 1.75 -4.48 -12.40
C LEU A 37 2.25 -5.69 -13.19
N LYS A 38 1.43 -6.73 -13.37
CA LYS A 38 1.79 -7.89 -14.20
C LYS A 38 2.11 -7.47 -15.65
N GLN A 39 1.27 -6.63 -16.24
CA GLN A 39 1.46 -6.09 -17.60
C GLN A 39 2.72 -5.22 -17.73
N ALA A 40 3.18 -4.60 -16.65
CA ALA A 40 4.45 -3.86 -16.61
C ALA A 40 5.70 -4.77 -16.54
N GLY A 41 5.52 -6.09 -16.54
CA GLY A 41 6.58 -7.08 -16.61
C GLY A 41 7.09 -7.56 -15.26
N TYR A 42 6.39 -7.30 -14.15
CA TYR A 42 6.71 -7.95 -12.87
C TYR A 42 6.31 -9.42 -12.95
N THR A 43 7.25 -10.31 -12.63
CA THR A 43 7.09 -11.76 -12.78
C THR A 43 6.55 -12.42 -11.52
N GLY A 44 6.81 -11.86 -10.33
CA GLY A 44 6.34 -12.41 -9.06
C GLY A 44 6.13 -11.39 -7.95
N VAL A 45 5.49 -11.83 -6.87
CA VAL A 45 5.11 -11.00 -5.71
C VAL A 45 5.55 -11.66 -4.41
N VAL A 46 6.23 -10.90 -3.57
CA VAL A 46 6.68 -11.29 -2.25
C VAL A 46 5.91 -10.47 -1.22
N PHE A 47 5.24 -11.14 -0.29
CA PHE A 47 4.49 -10.50 0.78
C PHE A 47 5.13 -10.76 2.14
N ASP A 48 5.20 -9.71 2.95
CA ASP A 48 5.24 -9.85 4.40
C ASP A 48 3.91 -10.41 4.92
N ARG A 49 3.96 -11.04 6.10
CA ARG A 49 2.81 -11.67 6.74
C ARG A 49 2.15 -10.74 7.77
N ASP A 50 2.81 -10.55 8.91
CA ASP A 50 2.23 -9.89 10.09
C ASP A 50 2.04 -8.39 9.85
N ASN A 51 0.87 -7.85 10.17
CA ASN A 51 0.49 -6.45 9.88
C ASN A 51 0.49 -6.05 8.40
N CYS A 52 0.71 -6.99 7.47
CA CYS A 52 0.57 -6.81 6.03
C CYS A 52 -0.66 -7.58 5.52
N LEU A 53 -0.63 -8.91 5.59
CA LEU A 53 -1.72 -9.81 5.16
C LEU A 53 -2.60 -10.30 6.31
N THR A 54 -2.00 -10.53 7.48
CA THR A 54 -2.67 -11.12 8.64
C THR A 54 -2.61 -10.16 9.83
N VAL A 55 -3.55 -10.33 10.76
CA VAL A 55 -3.38 -9.79 12.12
C VAL A 55 -2.16 -10.48 12.75
N PRO A 56 -1.31 -9.77 13.52
CA PRO A 56 -0.18 -10.40 14.19
C PRO A 56 -0.57 -11.63 15.01
N HIS A 57 0.18 -12.71 14.86
CA HIS A 57 -0.06 -14.03 15.48
C HIS A 57 -1.30 -14.78 14.98
N HIS A 58 -1.93 -14.33 13.89
CA HIS A 58 -2.97 -15.07 13.20
C HIS A 58 -2.47 -15.55 11.83
N ASP A 59 -2.92 -16.73 11.40
CA ASP A 59 -2.50 -17.36 10.16
C ASP A 59 -3.51 -17.15 9.01
N THR A 60 -4.63 -16.48 9.29
CA THR A 60 -5.71 -16.22 8.32
C THR A 60 -5.62 -14.82 7.72
N LEU A 61 -6.01 -14.69 6.46
CA LEU A 61 -6.10 -13.41 5.77
C LEU A 61 -7.05 -12.46 6.51
N VAL A 62 -6.68 -11.19 6.60
CA VAL A 62 -7.60 -10.15 7.06
C VAL A 62 -8.78 -10.04 6.07
N PRO A 63 -10.05 -10.14 6.51
CA PRO A 63 -11.21 -10.18 5.63
C PRO A 63 -11.28 -9.02 4.62
N GLU A 64 -10.88 -7.82 5.03
CA GLU A 64 -10.86 -6.62 4.16
C GLU A 64 -9.88 -6.73 2.97
N LEU A 65 -8.99 -7.72 2.98
CA LEU A 65 -8.02 -7.97 1.92
C LEU A 65 -8.46 -9.07 0.94
N ALA A 66 -9.59 -9.76 1.17
CA ALA A 66 -10.03 -10.89 0.37
C ALA A 66 -10.06 -10.57 -1.14
N ASP A 67 -10.80 -9.53 -1.55
CA ASP A 67 -10.91 -9.11 -2.95
C ASP A 67 -9.54 -8.76 -3.57
N ALA A 68 -8.67 -8.12 -2.79
CA ALA A 68 -7.34 -7.75 -3.25
C ALA A 68 -6.44 -8.97 -3.43
N TRP A 69 -6.55 -9.92 -2.52
CA TRP A 69 -5.83 -11.18 -2.53
C TRP A 69 -6.24 -12.05 -3.73
N ASP A 70 -7.54 -12.12 -4.02
CA ASP A 70 -8.07 -12.85 -5.18
C ASP A 70 -7.64 -12.19 -6.49
N ARG A 71 -7.69 -10.85 -6.60
CA ARG A 71 -7.14 -10.13 -7.76
C ARG A 71 -5.64 -10.38 -7.95
N CYS A 72 -4.87 -10.46 -6.87
CA CYS A 72 -3.45 -10.78 -6.94
C CYS A 72 -3.21 -12.20 -7.45
N LYS A 73 -3.90 -13.20 -6.87
CA LYS A 73 -3.83 -14.60 -7.32
C LYS A 73 -4.24 -14.75 -8.79
N ALA A 74 -5.29 -14.05 -9.22
CA ALA A 74 -5.73 -14.07 -10.62
C ALA A 74 -4.70 -13.44 -11.58
N SER A 75 -3.99 -12.39 -11.14
CA SER A 75 -3.02 -11.68 -11.99
C SER A 75 -1.66 -12.39 -12.07
N PHE A 76 -1.17 -12.94 -10.96
CA PHE A 76 0.18 -13.51 -10.88
C PHE A 76 0.18 -15.04 -10.90
N GLY A 77 -0.90 -15.70 -10.51
CA GLY A 77 -0.90 -17.13 -10.20
C GLY A 77 -0.32 -17.40 -8.80
N ARG A 78 -0.77 -18.49 -8.17
CA ARG A 78 -0.33 -18.86 -6.80
C ARG A 78 1.15 -19.20 -6.76
N GLU A 79 1.68 -19.73 -7.85
CA GLU A 79 3.06 -20.17 -8.03
C GLU A 79 4.07 -19.02 -8.16
N ASN A 80 3.61 -17.82 -8.55
CA ASN A 80 4.44 -16.62 -8.61
C ASN A 80 4.23 -15.68 -7.42
N MET A 81 3.53 -16.15 -6.39
CA MET A 81 3.35 -15.46 -5.13
C MET A 81 4.12 -16.20 -4.03
N LEU A 82 4.76 -15.44 -3.14
CA LEU A 82 5.57 -15.99 -2.05
C LEU A 82 5.36 -15.17 -0.78
N ILE A 83 5.16 -15.85 0.34
CA ILE A 83 5.12 -15.20 1.66
C ILE A 83 6.48 -15.34 2.34
N VAL A 84 7.00 -14.26 2.90
CA VAL A 84 8.26 -14.25 3.64
C VAL A 84 8.02 -13.61 5.01
N SER A 85 8.07 -14.44 6.05
CA SER A 85 7.92 -14.02 7.44
C SER A 85 9.25 -14.13 8.21
N ASN A 86 9.41 -13.30 9.26
CA ASN A 86 10.52 -13.43 10.21
C ASN A 86 10.24 -14.43 11.34
N SER A 87 8.99 -14.89 11.47
CA SER A 87 8.55 -15.91 12.44
C SER A 87 8.38 -17.27 11.76
N ALA A 88 7.61 -17.34 10.67
CA ALA A 88 7.30 -18.57 9.97
C ALA A 88 8.36 -18.98 8.93
N GLY A 89 8.67 -20.28 8.84
CA GLY A 89 9.66 -20.81 7.90
C GLY A 89 11.10 -20.42 8.24
N THR A 90 11.37 -20.08 9.50
CA THR A 90 12.69 -19.64 9.99
C THR A 90 13.17 -20.52 11.14
N SER A 91 14.30 -20.17 11.77
CA SER A 91 14.73 -20.82 13.02
C SER A 91 13.71 -20.75 14.16
N ASP A 92 12.78 -19.78 14.13
CA ASP A 92 11.70 -19.66 15.12
C ASP A 92 10.55 -20.65 14.86
N ASP A 93 10.55 -21.31 13.70
CA ASP A 93 9.57 -22.32 13.27
C ASP A 93 10.32 -23.61 12.85
N PRO A 94 10.99 -24.29 13.80
CA PRO A 94 11.91 -25.39 13.49
C PRO A 94 11.23 -26.57 12.81
N LEU A 95 9.94 -26.78 13.08
CA LEU A 95 9.13 -27.85 12.47
C LEU A 95 8.42 -27.38 11.19
N GLY A 96 8.43 -26.08 10.88
CA GLY A 96 7.73 -25.52 9.73
C GLY A 96 6.20 -25.53 9.83
N ILE A 97 5.66 -25.81 11.02
CA ILE A 97 4.21 -25.95 11.24
C ILE A 97 3.51 -24.61 10.98
N GLN A 98 4.13 -23.51 11.41
CA GLN A 98 3.54 -22.19 11.18
C GLN A 98 3.59 -21.84 9.68
N ALA A 99 4.70 -22.15 9.00
CA ALA A 99 4.79 -21.98 7.56
C ALA A 99 3.70 -22.78 6.81
N ASP A 100 3.46 -24.03 7.19
CA ASP A 100 2.46 -24.88 6.55
C ASP A 100 1.03 -24.42 6.83
N SER A 101 0.73 -24.01 8.08
CA SER A 101 -0.57 -23.41 8.45
C SER A 101 -0.88 -22.17 7.62
N ILE A 102 0.08 -21.24 7.52
CA ILE A 102 -0.07 -20.02 6.71
C ILE A 102 -0.23 -20.36 5.24
N ALA A 103 0.59 -21.27 4.71
CA ALA A 103 0.52 -21.67 3.31
C ALA A 103 -0.84 -22.29 2.95
N HIS A 104 -1.37 -23.12 3.84
CA HIS A 104 -2.70 -23.71 3.72
C HIS A 104 -3.79 -22.63 3.73
N ASN A 105 -3.79 -21.74 4.72
CA ASN A 105 -4.86 -20.75 4.92
C ASN A 105 -4.86 -19.64 3.85
N LEU A 106 -3.69 -19.26 3.33
CA LEU A 106 -3.55 -18.20 2.33
C LEU A 106 -3.51 -18.75 0.89
N GLY A 107 -3.29 -20.05 0.73
CA GLY A 107 -3.26 -20.75 -0.55
C GLY A 107 -2.07 -20.39 -1.43
N VAL A 108 -0.95 -19.98 -0.82
CA VAL A 108 0.31 -19.61 -1.50
C VAL A 108 1.50 -20.09 -0.66
N PRO A 109 2.66 -20.39 -1.28
CA PRO A 109 3.81 -20.91 -0.55
C PRO A 109 4.42 -19.88 0.41
N VAL A 110 4.92 -20.38 1.54
CA VAL A 110 5.77 -19.63 2.49
C VAL A 110 7.22 -20.03 2.26
N LEU A 111 8.11 -19.04 2.15
CA LEU A 111 9.54 -19.29 2.01
C LEU A 111 10.08 -19.91 3.30
N ARG A 112 10.76 -21.06 3.17
CA ARG A 112 11.60 -21.60 4.24
C ARG A 112 13.02 -21.08 4.04
N HIS A 113 13.50 -20.26 4.97
CA HIS A 113 14.77 -19.55 4.86
C HIS A 113 15.55 -19.57 6.17
N ARG A 114 16.89 -19.56 6.05
CA ARG A 114 17.79 -19.61 7.21
C ARG A 114 18.01 -18.24 7.82
N ARG A 115 17.93 -17.18 7.01
CA ARG A 115 18.29 -15.81 7.42
C ARG A 115 17.05 -14.94 7.46
N LYS A 116 16.70 -14.38 8.61
CA LYS A 116 15.57 -13.44 8.70
C LYS A 116 15.73 -12.22 7.77
N LYS A 117 14.60 -11.63 7.37
CA LYS A 117 14.57 -10.34 6.67
C LYS A 117 15.32 -9.29 7.51
N PRO A 118 16.13 -8.43 6.88
CA PRO A 118 16.31 -8.22 5.43
C PRO A 118 17.37 -9.11 4.75
N ALA A 119 17.90 -10.16 5.40
CA ALA A 119 19.05 -10.92 4.90
C ALA A 119 18.73 -12.15 4.02
N CYS A 120 17.45 -12.52 3.85
CA CYS A 120 17.00 -13.64 2.99
C CYS A 120 16.92 -13.32 1.48
N GLY A 121 17.50 -12.20 1.03
CA GLY A 121 17.32 -11.74 -0.35
C GLY A 121 17.72 -12.76 -1.42
N GLU A 122 18.86 -13.42 -1.24
CA GLU A 122 19.34 -14.43 -2.20
C GLU A 122 18.44 -15.67 -2.22
N GLU A 123 17.93 -16.10 -1.06
CA GLU A 123 17.00 -17.24 -0.96
C GLU A 123 15.70 -16.98 -1.72
N ILE A 124 15.19 -15.74 -1.69
CA ILE A 124 14.03 -15.30 -2.49
C ILE A 124 14.34 -15.37 -3.98
N ILE A 125 15.47 -14.81 -4.42
CA ILE A 125 15.83 -14.81 -5.84
C ILE A 125 16.04 -16.23 -6.36
N GLN A 126 16.72 -17.07 -5.59
CA GLN A 126 16.93 -18.48 -5.93
C GLN A 126 15.59 -19.22 -6.05
N TYR A 127 14.65 -18.98 -5.15
CA TYR A 127 13.30 -19.57 -5.23
C TYR A 127 12.64 -19.27 -6.58
N PHE A 128 12.61 -18.00 -7.00
CA PHE A 128 11.98 -17.61 -8.26
C PHE A 128 12.76 -18.09 -9.50
N ARG A 129 14.10 -18.13 -9.46
CA ARG A 129 14.91 -18.68 -10.55
C ARG A 129 14.63 -20.17 -10.77
N LEU A 130 14.59 -20.96 -9.70
CA LEU A 130 14.29 -22.39 -9.78
C LEU A 130 12.87 -22.63 -10.32
N LYS A 131 11.91 -21.82 -9.91
CA LYS A 131 10.53 -21.88 -10.45
C LYS A 131 10.48 -21.57 -11.93
N GLN A 132 11.15 -20.53 -12.40
CA GLN A 132 11.23 -20.18 -13.82
C GLN A 132 11.88 -21.31 -14.64
N ALA A 133 12.99 -21.87 -14.17
CA ALA A 133 13.65 -23.01 -14.82
C ALA A 133 12.70 -24.23 -14.95
N THR A 134 11.96 -24.54 -13.88
CA THR A 134 10.98 -25.65 -13.87
C THR A 134 9.80 -25.40 -14.81
N SER A 135 9.40 -24.14 -15.03
CA SER A 135 8.34 -23.82 -16.00
C SER A 135 8.80 -23.93 -17.45
N ILE A 136 10.08 -23.67 -17.74
CA ILE A 136 10.66 -23.80 -19.08
C ILE A 136 10.81 -25.27 -19.47
N SER A 137 11.16 -26.14 -18.51
CA SER A 137 11.31 -27.57 -18.77
C SER A 137 9.97 -28.31 -18.99
N LYS A 138 8.82 -27.65 -18.81
CA LYS A 138 7.47 -28.20 -19.02
C LYS A 138 6.79 -27.66 -20.31
N GLY A 139 7.56 -27.30 -21.33
CA GLY A 139 7.04 -26.89 -22.65
C GLY A 139 6.14 -27.95 -23.31
N PRO A 140 5.33 -27.57 -24.33
CA PRO A 140 4.06 -28.20 -24.67
C PRO A 140 4.21 -29.68 -25.02
N ASP A 141 3.45 -30.52 -24.32
CA ASP A 141 3.28 -31.93 -24.62
C ASP A 141 2.75 -32.09 -26.06
N THR A 142 3.67 -32.34 -26.99
CA THR A 142 3.32 -32.98 -28.26
C THR A 142 3.07 -34.43 -27.88
N VAL A 143 1.81 -34.81 -27.70
CA VAL A 143 1.39 -36.19 -27.47
C VAL A 143 1.92 -37.04 -28.63
N PRO A 144 2.80 -38.04 -28.42
CA PRO A 144 2.84 -39.18 -29.30
C PRO A 144 1.78 -40.16 -28.80
N SER A 145 0.83 -40.51 -29.67
CA SER A 145 -0.05 -41.67 -29.47
C SER A 145 0.76 -42.91 -29.07
N PRO A 146 0.18 -43.82 -28.27
CA PRO A 146 0.86 -45.03 -27.85
C PRO A 146 0.97 -45.97 -29.06
N THR A 147 2.18 -46.16 -29.58
CA THR A 147 2.49 -47.30 -30.44
C THR A 147 3.07 -48.40 -29.57
N GLU A 148 2.38 -49.55 -29.59
CA GLU A 148 2.71 -50.77 -28.87
C GLU A 148 4.11 -51.30 -29.16
N GLY A 149 4.70 -51.91 -28.13
CA GLY A 149 5.59 -53.07 -28.28
C GLY A 149 7.09 -52.77 -28.30
N LYS A 150 7.78 -53.05 -27.18
CA LYS A 150 8.75 -54.16 -27.09
C LYS A 150 9.33 -54.22 -25.67
N ILE A 151 9.01 -55.27 -24.94
CA ILE A 151 9.63 -55.64 -23.66
C ILE A 151 11.08 -56.03 -23.96
N ILE A 152 12.05 -55.33 -23.38
CA ILE A 152 13.44 -55.82 -23.27
C ILE A 152 13.89 -55.65 -21.82
N HIS A 153 14.23 -56.79 -21.23
CA HIS A 153 14.70 -56.98 -19.86
C HIS A 153 15.92 -56.12 -19.50
N ALA A 154 15.93 -55.62 -18.27
CA ALA A 154 17.13 -55.09 -17.61
C ALA A 154 18.18 -56.21 -17.40
N PRO A 155 19.47 -55.96 -17.66
CA PRO A 155 20.52 -56.91 -17.33
C PRO A 155 20.88 -56.84 -15.84
N ASN A 156 20.98 -58.02 -15.22
CA ASN A 156 21.30 -58.25 -13.83
C ASN A 156 22.74 -57.82 -13.48
N LEU A 157 22.93 -57.23 -12.29
CA LEU A 157 24.24 -57.08 -11.67
C LEU A 157 24.76 -58.45 -11.27
N ASN A 158 25.71 -59.02 -12.04
CA ASN A 158 26.73 -59.96 -11.60
C ASN A 158 27.61 -60.40 -12.79
N THR A 159 28.58 -59.57 -13.18
CA THR A 159 29.76 -60.00 -13.95
C THR A 159 30.94 -59.03 -13.73
N PRO A 160 32.20 -59.52 -13.71
CA PRO A 160 33.33 -58.78 -13.17
C PRO A 160 33.93 -57.74 -14.15
N LEU A 161 34.65 -56.80 -13.55
CA LEU A 161 35.29 -55.63 -14.14
C LEU A 161 36.52 -56.02 -14.99
N ASP A 162 36.44 -55.88 -16.32
CA ASP A 162 37.61 -55.97 -17.21
C ASP A 162 38.08 -54.57 -17.62
N LEU A 163 39.31 -54.26 -17.20
CA LEU A 163 40.15 -53.17 -17.67
C LEU A 163 40.84 -53.64 -18.96
N ASP A 164 40.63 -52.96 -20.09
CA ASP A 164 41.74 -52.42 -20.88
C ASP A 164 41.37 -51.70 -22.21
N ASN A 165 42.18 -50.68 -22.46
CA ASN A 165 42.69 -50.14 -23.74
C ASN A 165 41.87 -49.20 -24.64
N GLN A 166 42.23 -47.92 -24.51
CA GLN A 166 42.73 -46.99 -25.55
C GLN A 166 42.19 -47.09 -26.98
N ALA A 167 41.48 -46.04 -27.42
CA ALA A 167 41.86 -45.19 -28.56
C ALA A 167 40.87 -44.02 -28.75
N ASN A 168 41.39 -42.83 -29.00
CA ASN A 168 40.70 -41.64 -29.54
C ASN A 168 41.75 -40.92 -30.43
N PRO A 169 41.43 -40.00 -31.36
CA PRO A 169 40.12 -39.57 -31.86
C PRO A 169 40.03 -39.45 -33.41
N THR A 170 38.83 -39.30 -33.97
CA THR A 170 38.67 -38.64 -35.28
C THR A 170 37.37 -37.82 -35.27
N LEU A 171 37.52 -36.51 -35.42
CA LEU A 171 36.47 -35.51 -35.61
C LEU A 171 35.83 -35.64 -37.00
N PRO A 172 34.54 -35.31 -37.13
CA PRO A 172 34.17 -34.34 -38.15
C PRO A 172 33.28 -33.21 -37.61
N GLU A 173 33.80 -32.00 -37.80
CA GLU A 173 33.21 -30.80 -38.42
C GLU A 173 31.79 -30.31 -38.09
N LEU A 174 31.75 -29.01 -37.79
CA LEU A 174 30.61 -28.17 -37.44
C LEU A 174 29.49 -28.18 -38.50
N GLU A 175 28.27 -28.50 -38.07
CA GLU A 175 27.07 -27.85 -38.61
C GLU A 175 26.47 -26.93 -37.55
N THR A 176 26.63 -25.63 -37.81
CA THR A 176 26.07 -24.54 -37.02
C THR A 176 24.57 -24.47 -37.27
N GLN A 177 23.78 -25.25 -36.52
CA GLN A 177 22.34 -25.03 -36.46
C GLN A 177 22.06 -23.88 -35.50
N VAL A 178 21.64 -22.76 -36.08
CA VAL A 178 21.19 -21.55 -35.40
C VAL A 178 19.99 -21.91 -34.53
N ALA A 179 20.26 -22.27 -33.28
CA ALA A 179 19.24 -22.34 -32.25
C ALA A 179 18.72 -20.93 -32.03
N VAL A 180 17.46 -20.70 -32.43
CA VAL A 180 16.68 -19.53 -32.05
C VAL A 180 16.67 -19.49 -30.52
N GLN A 181 17.48 -18.59 -29.96
CA GLN A 181 17.51 -18.36 -28.52
C GLN A 181 16.14 -17.85 -28.07
N PRO A 182 15.52 -18.44 -27.02
CA PRO A 182 14.46 -17.74 -26.32
C PRO A 182 15.09 -16.54 -25.63
N THR A 183 14.85 -15.36 -26.18
CA THR A 183 15.23 -14.08 -25.62
C THR A 183 14.45 -13.81 -24.33
N THR A 184 15.00 -14.22 -23.19
CA THR A 184 14.99 -13.42 -21.94
C THR A 184 15.99 -13.98 -20.94
N THR A 185 17.22 -13.47 -20.99
CA THR A 185 18.29 -13.62 -19.98
C THR A 185 18.13 -12.65 -18.80
N GLU A 186 16.93 -12.14 -18.55
CA GLU A 186 16.68 -11.20 -17.44
C GLU A 186 16.15 -11.95 -16.20
N GLY A 187 16.77 -11.71 -15.05
CA GLY A 187 16.36 -12.30 -13.76
C GLY A 187 14.95 -11.87 -13.30
N PRO A 188 14.40 -12.50 -12.24
CA PRO A 188 13.05 -12.23 -11.78
C PRO A 188 12.82 -10.75 -11.41
N ARG A 189 11.73 -10.15 -11.93
CA ARG A 189 11.28 -8.81 -11.56
C ARG A 189 10.20 -8.93 -10.50
N LEU A 190 10.54 -8.60 -9.25
CA LEU A 190 9.68 -8.91 -8.09
C LEU A 190 9.04 -7.66 -7.49
N LEU A 191 7.79 -7.78 -7.08
CA LEU A 191 7.16 -6.86 -6.14
C LEU A 191 7.47 -7.31 -4.72
N ILE A 192 7.91 -6.42 -3.84
CA ILE A 192 8.13 -6.73 -2.42
C ILE A 192 7.22 -5.83 -1.59
N ILE A 193 6.27 -6.45 -0.90
CA ILE A 193 5.16 -5.76 -0.23
C ILE A 193 5.21 -6.05 1.26
N GLY A 194 5.37 -5.00 2.07
CA GLY A 194 5.41 -5.14 3.52
C GLY A 194 5.14 -3.84 4.26
N ASP A 195 5.09 -3.90 5.58
CA ASP A 195 4.67 -2.78 6.43
C ASP A 195 5.84 -2.06 7.14
N ARG A 196 7.04 -2.64 7.07
CA ARG A 196 8.25 -2.13 7.74
C ARG A 196 9.33 -1.66 6.76
N LEU A 197 9.99 -0.55 7.12
CA LEU A 197 11.02 0.04 6.28
C LEU A 197 12.37 -0.68 6.43
N LEU A 198 12.76 -1.04 7.66
CA LEU A 198 14.05 -1.68 7.94
C LEU A 198 14.09 -3.18 7.59
N THR A 199 12.95 -3.80 7.28
CA THR A 199 12.89 -5.20 6.84
C THR A 199 12.53 -5.28 5.38
N ASP A 200 11.29 -4.95 4.99
CA ASP A 200 10.77 -5.33 3.67
C ASP A 200 11.25 -4.38 2.58
N ILE A 201 11.22 -3.07 2.84
CA ILE A 201 11.73 -2.06 1.90
C ILE A 201 13.26 -2.15 1.79
N LEU A 202 13.95 -2.31 2.92
CA LEU A 202 15.40 -2.50 2.94
C LEU A 202 15.82 -3.79 2.21
N LEU A 203 15.11 -4.90 2.45
CA LEU A 203 15.30 -6.17 1.73
C LEU A 203 15.18 -5.93 0.21
N SER A 204 14.05 -5.36 -0.23
CA SER A 204 13.79 -5.09 -1.64
C SER A 204 14.88 -4.27 -2.32
N ASN A 205 15.31 -3.19 -1.66
CA ASN A 205 16.31 -2.27 -2.22
C ASN A 205 17.74 -2.81 -2.13
N ALA A 206 17.97 -3.82 -1.28
CA ALA A 206 19.26 -4.49 -1.16
C ALA A 206 19.39 -5.74 -2.04
N LEU A 207 18.32 -6.18 -2.70
CA LEU A 207 18.39 -7.25 -3.70
C LEU A 207 19.33 -6.83 -4.84
N SER A 208 20.10 -7.81 -5.32
CA SER A 208 20.87 -7.68 -6.56
C SER A 208 19.94 -7.28 -7.70
N SER A 209 20.29 -6.26 -8.48
CA SER A 209 19.42 -5.66 -9.52
C SER A 209 18.19 -4.94 -8.95
N SER A 210 18.37 -4.12 -7.92
CA SER A 210 17.29 -3.32 -7.28
C SER A 210 16.36 -2.56 -8.24
N ASN A 211 16.86 -2.10 -9.40
CA ASN A 211 16.04 -1.44 -10.43
C ASN A 211 14.93 -2.33 -11.03
N HIS A 212 15.04 -3.66 -10.87
CA HIS A 212 14.07 -4.63 -11.37
C HIS A 212 12.98 -4.94 -10.33
N HIS A 213 13.20 -4.55 -9.08
CA HIS A 213 12.32 -4.84 -7.97
C HIS A 213 11.54 -3.59 -7.56
N LEU A 214 10.28 -3.77 -7.13
CA LEU A 214 9.45 -2.67 -6.67
C LEU A 214 9.14 -2.81 -5.17
N PRO A 215 9.75 -1.98 -4.31
CA PRO A 215 9.38 -1.89 -2.90
C PRO A 215 8.05 -1.17 -2.73
N ILE A 216 7.07 -1.85 -2.15
CA ILE A 216 5.75 -1.32 -1.82
C ILE A 216 5.55 -1.33 -0.31
N TRP A 217 5.39 -0.13 0.25
CA TRP A 217 5.15 0.06 1.68
C TRP A 217 3.66 0.18 1.99
N THR A 218 3.16 -0.74 2.80
CA THR A 218 1.80 -0.70 3.37
C THR A 218 1.82 0.03 4.72
N THR A 219 0.83 0.89 4.99
CA THR A 219 0.86 1.75 6.19
C THR A 219 -0.21 1.48 7.22
N ARG A 220 -1.29 0.76 6.86
CA ARG A 220 -2.33 0.36 7.81
C ARG A 220 -1.88 -0.90 8.53
N LEU A 221 -1.82 -0.80 9.85
CA LEU A 221 -1.54 -1.91 10.74
C LEU A 221 -2.87 -2.43 11.30
N TRP A 222 -2.97 -3.75 11.47
CA TRP A 222 -4.17 -4.39 12.00
C TRP A 222 -4.16 -4.49 13.53
N LYS A 223 -2.97 -4.42 14.13
CA LYS A 223 -2.77 -4.35 15.58
C LYS A 223 -1.70 -3.32 15.91
N THR A 224 -1.64 -2.90 17.16
CA THR A 224 -0.54 -2.07 17.66
C THR A 224 0.79 -2.78 17.41
N PRO A 225 1.81 -2.06 16.91
CA PRO A 225 3.08 -2.67 16.58
C PRO A 225 3.85 -3.07 17.83
N ASP A 226 4.56 -4.19 17.76
CA ASP A 226 5.39 -4.68 18.87
C ASP A 226 6.57 -3.73 19.17
N LEU A 227 7.06 -3.01 18.16
CA LEU A 227 8.20 -2.08 18.25
C LEU A 227 7.81 -0.66 17.82
N PRO A 228 7.00 0.07 18.61
CA PRO A 228 6.47 1.38 18.23
C PRO A 228 7.55 2.45 18.07
N ILE A 229 8.56 2.43 18.95
CA ILE A 229 9.69 3.38 18.91
C ILE A 229 10.52 3.18 17.64
N LEU A 230 10.80 1.93 17.29
CA LEU A 230 11.56 1.63 16.07
C LEU A 230 10.79 2.07 14.82
N ARG A 231 9.48 1.83 14.76
CA ARG A 231 8.64 2.32 13.66
C ARG A 231 8.58 3.85 13.59
N PHE A 232 8.58 4.52 14.74
CA PHE A 232 8.69 5.97 14.77
C PHE A 232 10.02 6.44 14.19
N ALA A 233 11.13 5.83 14.60
CA ALA A 233 12.47 6.13 14.08
C ALA A 233 12.54 5.88 12.56
N GLU A 234 12.07 4.73 12.08
CA GLU A 234 11.96 4.39 10.65
C GLU A 234 11.23 5.50 9.86
N LYS A 235 10.03 5.89 10.32
CA LYS A 235 9.23 6.94 9.68
C LYS A 235 9.88 8.32 9.76
N SER A 236 10.62 8.60 10.82
CA SER A 236 11.34 9.87 10.99
C SER A 236 12.55 9.96 10.05
N VAL A 237 13.32 8.88 9.90
CA VAL A 237 14.41 8.78 8.92
C VAL A 237 13.88 8.94 7.49
N LEU A 238 12.79 8.24 7.13
CA LEU A 238 12.18 8.39 5.80
C LEU A 238 11.71 9.83 5.55
N ARG A 239 11.07 10.47 6.53
CA ARG A 239 10.65 11.88 6.42
C ARG A 239 11.84 12.82 6.25
N MET A 240 12.92 12.61 7.00
CA MET A 240 14.16 13.38 6.88
C MET A 240 14.81 13.19 5.50
N LEU A 241 14.86 11.95 4.99
CA LEU A 241 15.40 11.62 3.67
C LEU A 241 14.63 12.32 2.56
N LEU A 242 13.30 12.20 2.57
CA LEU A 242 12.43 12.89 1.61
C LEU A 242 12.59 14.40 1.70
N TRP A 243 12.68 14.94 2.92
CA TRP A 243 12.89 16.36 3.15
C TRP A 243 14.20 16.86 2.52
N HIS A 244 15.29 16.13 2.75
CA HIS A 244 16.60 16.46 2.21
C HIS A 244 16.64 16.37 0.68
N ARG A 245 15.88 15.43 0.09
CA ARG A 245 15.78 15.22 -1.37
C ARG A 245 14.79 16.15 -2.06
N ASN A 246 14.17 17.08 -1.35
CA ASN A 246 13.07 17.89 -1.86
C ASN A 246 11.88 17.10 -2.39
N GLN A 247 11.60 15.95 -1.79
CA GLN A 247 10.56 15.02 -2.20
C GLN A 247 9.46 14.87 -1.13
N THR A 248 8.28 14.42 -1.56
CA THR A 248 7.16 14.05 -0.66
C THR A 248 6.31 12.96 -1.30
N PHE A 249 5.55 12.22 -0.48
CA PHE A 249 4.56 11.28 -1.00
C PHE A 249 3.27 12.00 -1.39
N ARG A 250 2.83 11.82 -2.64
CA ARG A 250 1.52 12.26 -3.14
C ARG A 250 0.85 11.10 -3.86
N ASN A 251 -0.42 10.88 -3.57
CA ASN A 251 -1.20 9.77 -4.12
C ASN A 251 -0.50 8.40 -4.02
N GLY A 252 0.39 8.22 -3.05
CA GLY A 252 1.14 7.00 -2.82
C GLY A 252 2.43 6.82 -3.63
N VAL A 253 2.89 7.84 -4.35
CA VAL A 253 4.19 7.85 -5.03
C VAL A 253 5.07 9.01 -4.58
N VAL A 254 6.38 8.88 -4.76
CA VAL A 254 7.32 9.95 -4.47
C VAL A 254 7.28 10.99 -5.61
N GLU A 255 7.06 12.24 -5.25
CA GLU A 255 7.07 13.39 -6.16
C GLU A 255 7.95 14.52 -5.62
N GLN A 256 8.38 15.41 -6.51
CA GLN A 256 9.05 16.66 -6.12
C GLN A 256 8.08 17.54 -5.34
N ARG A 257 8.60 18.21 -4.31
CA ARG A 257 7.80 19.14 -3.52
C ARG A 257 7.42 20.37 -4.34
N ALA A 258 6.20 20.84 -4.13
CA ALA A 258 5.78 22.13 -4.68
C ALA A 258 6.49 23.29 -3.96
N LYS A 259 6.71 24.39 -4.69
CA LYS A 259 7.35 25.60 -4.16
C LYS A 259 6.55 26.12 -2.94
N GLY A 260 7.17 26.14 -1.76
CA GLY A 260 6.56 26.60 -0.51
C GLY A 260 5.94 25.53 0.39
N GLU A 261 6.11 24.24 0.07
CA GLU A 261 5.78 23.14 1.00
C GLU A 261 6.78 23.09 2.16
N THR A 262 6.26 23.07 3.39
CA THR A 262 7.07 22.99 4.61
C THR A 262 7.20 21.55 5.09
N TRP A 263 8.05 21.33 6.11
CA TRP A 263 8.33 19.98 6.65
C TRP A 263 7.10 19.29 7.25
N LEU A 264 6.10 20.10 7.59
CA LEU A 264 4.79 19.68 8.08
C LEU A 264 3.82 19.29 6.94
N GLY A 265 4.24 19.35 5.67
CA GLY A 265 3.46 18.99 4.49
C GLY A 265 2.43 20.05 4.06
N LYS A 266 1.73 19.79 2.94
CA LYS A 266 0.58 20.58 2.46
C LYS A 266 -0.59 20.66 3.46
N GLU A 267 -0.59 19.81 4.48
CA GLU A 267 -1.61 19.77 5.54
C GLU A 267 -1.20 20.51 6.82
N GLY A 268 -0.02 21.14 6.85
CA GLY A 268 0.41 21.94 7.99
C GLY A 268 -0.51 23.15 8.23
N TRP A 269 -0.84 23.41 9.49
CA TRP A 269 -1.65 24.56 9.93
C TRP A 269 -1.13 25.90 9.36
N LEU A 270 0.19 26.06 9.23
CA LEU A 270 0.86 27.21 8.59
C LEU A 270 0.49 27.41 7.12
N TRP A 271 0.29 26.34 6.34
CA TRP A 271 -0.16 26.44 4.96
C TRP A 271 -1.62 26.90 4.89
N ARG A 272 -2.47 26.38 5.78
CA ARG A 272 -3.87 26.84 5.92
C ARG A 272 -3.94 28.31 6.33
N ILE A 273 -3.07 28.75 7.24
CA ILE A 273 -2.95 30.16 7.64
C ILE A 273 -2.48 30.99 6.46
N ARG A 274 -1.42 30.60 5.75
CA ARG A 274 -0.94 31.34 4.58
C ARG A 274 -2.01 31.47 3.51
N ARG A 275 -2.76 30.41 3.22
CA ARG A 275 -3.89 30.46 2.27
C ARG A 275 -5.01 31.37 2.76
N TRP A 276 -5.35 31.29 4.04
CA TRP A 276 -6.35 32.17 4.65
C TRP A 276 -5.93 33.64 4.60
N VAL A 277 -4.67 33.94 4.94
CA VAL A 277 -4.07 35.28 4.84
C VAL A 277 -4.09 35.77 3.39
N LEU A 278 -3.76 34.93 2.41
CA LEU A 278 -3.83 35.30 0.99
C LEU A 278 -5.27 35.60 0.52
N VAL A 279 -6.27 34.84 0.99
CA VAL A 279 -7.70 35.09 0.71
C VAL A 279 -8.19 36.36 1.42
N ALA A 280 -7.75 36.60 2.66
CA ALA A 280 -8.10 37.78 3.45
C ALA A 280 -7.48 39.07 2.85
N ILE A 281 -6.23 39.00 2.39
CA ILE A 281 -5.53 40.13 1.75
C ILE A 281 -6.15 40.46 0.39
N ARG A 282 -6.60 39.45 -0.38
CA ARG A 282 -7.21 39.64 -1.72
C ARG A 282 -8.72 39.91 -1.70
N ARG A 283 -9.30 40.34 -0.57
CA ARG A 283 -10.70 40.80 -0.45
C ARG A 283 -11.75 39.90 -1.14
N GLY A 284 -11.61 38.57 -1.04
CA GLY A 284 -12.64 37.64 -1.51
C GLY A 284 -12.62 37.29 -3.00
N GLU A 285 -11.56 37.63 -3.74
CA GLU A 285 -11.36 37.07 -5.09
C GLU A 285 -11.28 35.54 -5.05
N TYR A 286 -11.98 34.88 -5.97
CA TYR A 286 -11.97 33.43 -6.13
C TYR A 286 -10.55 32.95 -6.46
N VAL A 287 -9.90 32.30 -5.49
CA VAL A 287 -8.67 31.57 -5.74
C VAL A 287 -9.06 30.23 -6.36
N PRO A 288 -8.79 29.99 -7.65
CA PRO A 288 -9.13 28.72 -8.27
C PRO A 288 -8.48 27.58 -7.46
N PRO A 289 -9.15 26.43 -7.29
CA PRO A 289 -8.53 25.28 -6.68
C PRO A 289 -7.24 25.01 -7.45
N GLU A 290 -6.12 25.06 -6.73
CA GLU A 290 -4.81 24.76 -7.30
C GLU A 290 -4.92 23.38 -7.96
N SER A 291 -4.71 23.34 -9.28
CA SER A 291 -4.86 22.12 -10.06
C SER A 291 -4.06 21.03 -9.36
N ILE A 292 -4.71 19.90 -9.04
CA ILE A 292 -4.00 18.73 -8.51
C ILE A 292 -2.92 18.44 -9.56
N PRO A 293 -1.63 18.57 -9.21
CA PRO A 293 -0.58 18.31 -10.18
C PRO A 293 -0.77 16.88 -10.67
N GLN A 294 -0.83 16.72 -11.99
CA GLN A 294 -0.90 15.40 -12.59
C GLN A 294 0.30 14.59 -12.08
N PRO A 295 0.09 13.33 -11.68
CA PRO A 295 1.18 12.54 -11.15
C PRO A 295 2.26 12.38 -12.21
N THR A 296 3.43 12.99 -11.96
CA THR A 296 4.57 12.91 -12.87
C THR A 296 5.25 11.54 -12.78
N ASN A 297 5.04 10.83 -11.67
CA ASN A 297 5.60 9.52 -11.43
C ASN A 297 4.74 8.42 -12.05
N GLN A 298 5.31 7.70 -13.02
CA GLN A 298 4.65 6.59 -13.73
C GLN A 298 4.14 5.49 -12.80
N LEU A 299 4.71 5.33 -11.61
CA LEU A 299 4.25 4.34 -10.63
C LEU A 299 2.83 4.63 -10.13
N ALA A 300 2.32 5.86 -10.27
CA ALA A 300 0.97 6.24 -9.83
C ALA A 300 -0.12 5.43 -10.54
N ARG A 301 0.14 4.98 -11.78
CA ARG A 301 -0.80 4.15 -12.57
C ARG A 301 -1.10 2.79 -11.92
N PHE A 302 -0.23 2.33 -11.03
CA PHE A 302 -0.40 1.06 -10.31
C PHE A 302 -1.23 1.20 -9.04
N ILE A 303 -1.63 2.42 -8.68
CA ILE A 303 -2.42 2.72 -7.49
C ILE A 303 -3.84 3.02 -7.94
N LEU A 304 -4.79 2.22 -7.47
CA LEU A 304 -6.20 2.42 -7.74
C LEU A 304 -6.67 3.76 -7.14
N PRO A 305 -7.61 4.47 -7.79
CA PRO A 305 -8.20 5.68 -7.22
C PRO A 305 -8.88 5.34 -5.89
N LEU A 306 -8.93 6.30 -4.95
CA LEU A 306 -9.75 6.11 -3.75
C LEU A 306 -11.20 5.96 -4.22
N PRO A 307 -11.98 5.03 -3.64
CA PRO A 307 -13.41 5.04 -3.88
C PRO A 307 -13.87 6.46 -3.52
N ALA A 308 -14.53 7.14 -4.45
CA ALA A 308 -15.07 8.46 -4.19
C ALA A 308 -16.03 8.30 -3.02
N ILE A 309 -15.61 8.70 -1.82
CA ILE A 309 -16.52 8.88 -0.71
C ILE A 309 -17.35 10.07 -1.18
N ILE A 310 -18.48 9.81 -1.83
CA ILE A 310 -19.50 10.82 -2.03
C ILE A 310 -19.90 11.16 -0.60
N PRO A 311 -19.52 12.34 -0.05
CA PRO A 311 -20.02 12.70 1.25
C PRO A 311 -21.53 12.75 1.07
N TRP A 312 -22.23 11.85 1.75
CA TRP A 312 -23.69 11.86 1.80
C TRP A 312 -24.07 13.29 2.21
N ARG A 313 -24.56 14.11 1.28
CA ARG A 313 -24.99 15.47 1.61
C ARG A 313 -26.27 15.29 2.40
N PRO A 314 -26.30 15.58 3.70
CA PRO A 314 -27.53 15.46 4.44
C PRO A 314 -28.54 16.44 3.84
N THR A 315 -29.66 15.95 3.34
CA THR A 315 -30.71 16.79 2.77
C THR A 315 -31.62 17.38 3.86
N SER A 316 -31.55 16.83 5.08
CA SER A 316 -32.34 17.25 6.24
C SER A 316 -31.48 17.93 7.32
N HIS A 317 -32.10 18.84 8.07
CA HIS A 317 -31.46 19.53 9.20
C HIS A 317 -30.95 18.55 10.29
N LEU A 318 -31.69 17.47 10.57
CA LEU A 318 -31.25 16.42 11.50
C LEU A 318 -30.00 15.68 10.99
N GLY A 319 -29.91 15.43 9.69
CA GLY A 319 -28.74 14.81 9.08
C GLY A 319 -27.49 15.69 9.19
N TRP A 320 -27.64 17.01 9.08
CA TRP A 320 -26.54 17.96 9.32
C TRP A 320 -26.10 17.96 10.78
N THR A 321 -27.05 17.96 11.74
CA THR A 321 -26.69 17.90 13.17
C THR A 321 -25.99 16.60 13.54
N TRP A 322 -26.40 15.46 12.98
CA TRP A 322 -25.73 14.18 13.21
C TRP A 322 -24.34 14.12 12.57
N TYR A 323 -24.21 14.62 11.33
CA TYR A 323 -22.93 14.74 10.63
C TYR A 323 -21.93 15.60 11.42
N TYR A 324 -22.36 16.80 11.84
CA TYR A 324 -21.50 17.69 12.63
C TYR A 324 -21.20 17.12 14.02
N SER A 325 -22.12 16.41 14.66
CA SER A 325 -21.86 15.70 15.92
C SER A 325 -20.76 14.63 15.76
N LYS A 326 -20.80 13.84 14.67
CA LYS A 326 -19.76 12.85 14.37
C LYS A 326 -18.41 13.50 14.03
N VAL A 327 -18.42 14.60 13.27
CA VAL A 327 -17.22 15.39 12.99
C VAL A 327 -16.65 15.97 14.29
N LEU A 328 -17.49 16.49 15.18
CA LEU A 328 -17.10 17.03 16.48
C LEU A 328 -16.46 15.95 17.36
N ALA A 329 -17.11 14.79 17.48
CA ALA A 329 -16.61 13.65 18.26
C ALA A 329 -15.25 13.14 17.74
N LYS A 330 -15.08 13.05 16.40
CA LYS A 330 -13.84 12.60 15.78
C LYS A 330 -12.67 13.57 15.98
N HIS A 331 -12.94 14.87 16.17
CA HIS A 331 -11.90 15.90 16.34
C HIS A 331 -11.67 16.32 17.79
N ALA A 332 -12.66 16.16 18.66
CA ALA A 332 -12.52 16.30 20.12
C ALA A 332 -11.54 15.26 20.67
N GLY A 333 -11.62 14.00 20.20
CA GLY A 333 -10.66 12.94 20.57
C GLY A 333 -9.24 13.13 20.01
N ARG A 334 -9.00 14.15 19.17
CA ARG A 334 -7.68 14.48 18.60
C ARG A 334 -7.18 15.88 18.96
N GLY A 335 -7.83 16.56 19.91
CA GLY A 335 -7.40 17.87 20.42
C GLY A 335 -7.50 19.04 19.43
N SER A 336 -8.35 18.94 18.38
CA SER A 336 -8.44 19.98 17.34
C SER A 336 -9.53 21.02 17.64
N TRP A 337 -9.21 21.99 18.50
CA TRP A 337 -10.09 23.07 18.96
C TRP A 337 -10.59 24.00 17.84
N ILE A 338 -9.84 24.11 16.74
CA ILE A 338 -10.18 24.96 15.61
C ILE A 338 -11.43 24.43 14.88
N ILE A 339 -11.55 23.11 14.70
CA ILE A 339 -12.73 22.51 14.06
C ILE A 339 -13.95 22.63 14.95
N LEU A 340 -13.77 22.54 16.28
CA LEU A 340 -14.80 22.84 17.26
C LEU A 340 -15.32 24.29 17.09
N GLY A 341 -14.41 25.26 16.95
CA GLY A 341 -14.74 26.67 16.72
C GLY A 341 -15.47 26.93 15.41
N TRP A 342 -15.10 26.24 14.32
CA TRP A 342 -15.79 26.34 13.03
C TRP A 342 -17.18 25.69 13.04
N VAL A 343 -17.35 24.55 13.72
CA VAL A 343 -18.67 23.92 13.91
C VAL A 343 -19.56 24.82 14.78
N TRP A 344 -19.00 25.41 15.83
CA TRP A 344 -19.70 26.37 16.69
C TRP A 344 -20.10 27.64 15.93
N ALA A 345 -19.21 28.23 15.14
CA ALA A 345 -19.50 29.41 14.32
C ALA A 345 -20.53 29.13 13.21
N GLY A 346 -20.49 27.92 12.61
CA GLY A 346 -21.50 27.46 11.67
C GLY A 346 -22.88 27.32 12.34
N MET A 347 -22.92 26.72 13.53
CA MET A 347 -24.15 26.51 14.30
C MET A 347 -24.75 27.84 14.80
N SER A 348 -23.91 28.79 15.24
CA SER A 348 -24.35 30.12 15.64
C SER A 348 -24.92 30.92 14.48
N SER A 349 -24.36 30.82 13.27
CA SER A 349 -24.91 31.51 12.09
C SER A 349 -26.32 31.03 11.71
N VAL A 350 -26.64 29.76 11.94
CA VAL A 350 -27.97 29.17 11.68
C VAL A 350 -28.96 29.58 12.78
N ILE A 351 -28.52 29.58 14.04
CA ILE A 351 -29.35 30.01 15.18
C ILE A 351 -29.68 31.50 15.08
N VAL A 352 -28.72 32.35 14.71
CA VAL A 352 -28.93 33.80 14.52
C VAL A 352 -29.90 34.09 13.38
N ARG A 353 -29.83 33.34 12.27
CA ARG A 353 -30.80 33.46 11.15
C ARG A 353 -32.21 32.99 11.53
N SER A 354 -32.33 31.97 12.38
CA SER A 354 -33.62 31.52 12.90
C SER A 354 -34.23 32.54 13.88
N TRP A 355 -33.41 33.14 14.75
CA TRP A 355 -33.83 34.19 15.68
C TRP A 355 -34.25 35.48 14.98
N SER A 356 -33.55 35.90 13.91
CA SER A 356 -33.93 37.10 13.16
C SER A 356 -35.25 36.94 12.41
N LEU A 357 -35.56 35.74 11.91
CA LEU A 357 -36.84 35.42 11.28
C LEU A 357 -37.99 35.37 12.30
N SER A 358 -37.76 34.82 13.50
CA SER A 358 -38.75 34.82 14.58
C SER A 358 -39.04 36.22 15.10
N LEU A 359 -38.03 37.07 15.26
CA LEU A 359 -38.21 38.47 15.67
C LEU A 359 -38.95 39.29 14.61
N ARG A 360 -38.73 39.01 13.32
CA ARG A 360 -39.46 39.65 12.22
C ARG A 360 -40.95 39.27 12.23
N LYS A 361 -41.28 37.99 12.45
CA LYS A 361 -42.67 37.54 12.61
C LYS A 361 -43.36 38.14 13.83
N ILE A 362 -42.65 38.31 14.94
CA ILE A 362 -43.19 38.94 16.16
C ILE A 362 -43.49 40.44 15.93
N ARG A 363 -42.61 41.15 15.20
CA ARG A 363 -42.84 42.56 14.84
C ARG A 363 -44.02 42.72 13.87
N GLU A 364 -44.13 41.85 12.86
CA GLU A 364 -45.26 41.85 11.93
C GLU A 364 -46.59 41.50 12.63
N ALA A 365 -46.58 40.60 13.63
CA ALA A 365 -47.76 40.28 14.43
C ALA A 365 -48.19 41.43 15.36
N ARG A 366 -47.24 42.21 15.91
CA ARG A 366 -47.53 43.42 16.70
C ARG A 366 -48.07 44.56 15.84
N ALA A 367 -47.53 44.77 14.65
CA ALA A 367 -48.03 45.77 13.70
C ALA A 367 -49.51 45.51 13.32
N ARG A 368 -49.86 44.26 13.03
CA ARG A 368 -51.25 43.85 12.73
C ARG A 368 -52.21 43.96 13.92
N ARG A 369 -51.71 43.99 15.16
CA ARG A 369 -52.54 44.23 16.36
C ARG A 369 -52.80 45.72 16.58
N MET A 370 -51.85 46.60 16.25
CA MET A 370 -52.04 48.05 16.34
C MET A 370 -53.01 48.58 15.29
N GLU A 371 -53.04 47.95 14.10
CA GLU A 371 -53.96 48.30 13.02
C GLU A 371 -55.42 47.83 13.28
N LYS A 372 -55.64 46.96 14.28
CA LYS A 372 -56.95 46.40 14.65
C LYS A 372 -57.58 46.98 15.92
N THR A 373 -56.97 47.99 16.53
CA THR A 373 -57.59 48.70 17.68
C THR A 373 -58.50 49.80 17.15
N PRO A 374 -59.84 49.68 17.24
CA PRO A 374 -60.72 50.76 16.83
C PRO A 374 -60.59 51.95 17.80
N MET A 375 -60.52 53.16 17.25
CA MET A 375 -60.60 54.43 17.97
C MET A 375 -61.88 54.47 18.82
N ILE A 376 -61.71 54.45 20.14
CA ILE A 376 -62.78 54.77 21.08
C ILE A 376 -62.94 56.30 21.06
N GLN A 377 -64.01 56.79 20.45
CA GLN A 377 -64.42 58.18 20.58
C GLN A 377 -64.91 58.44 22.02
N PRO A 378 -64.58 59.58 22.64
CA PRO A 378 -65.11 59.93 23.96
C PRO A 378 -66.56 60.40 23.82
N THR A 379 -67.48 59.70 24.49
CA THR A 379 -68.86 60.15 24.69
C THR A 379 -68.88 61.35 25.62
N GLU A 380 -69.33 62.49 25.10
CA GLU A 380 -69.69 63.69 25.85
C GLU A 380 -70.82 63.40 26.84
N ALA A 381 -70.63 63.86 28.08
CA ALA A 381 -71.66 63.89 29.11
C ALA A 381 -72.46 65.19 29.01
N LYS A 382 -73.78 65.05 29.14
CA LYS A 382 -74.82 66.08 29.15
C LYS A 382 -74.53 67.27 30.07
N SER A 383 -74.88 68.46 29.61
CA SER A 383 -75.74 69.42 30.31
C SER A 383 -76.61 70.16 29.30
#